data_AF-A0A8T3LKQ1-F1
#
_entry.id   AF-A0A8T3LKQ1-F1
#
_cell.length_a   1.000
_cell.length_b   1.000
_cell.length_c   1.000
_cell.angle_alpha   90.00
_cell.angle_beta   90.00
_cell.angle_gamma   90.00
#
_symmetry.space_group_name_H-M   'P 1'
#
loop_
_entity.id
_entity.type
_entity.pdbx_description
1 polymer ?
#
loop_
_entity_poly.entity_id
_entity_poly.type
_entity_poly.pdbx_seq_one_letter_code
_entity_poly.pdbx_strand_id
1 'polypeptide(L)' 'MADISTPNLDYNDMLEAWDINDALMGGTLEMRRQGENYLPKWPNEDEDAYKKRLSVATLLPVYEESIKQNIG' A
#
# COMPACT_ATOMS: atom_id res chain seq x y z
N MET A 1 -13.38 15.78 29.85
CA MET A 1 -14.37 15.56 28.79
C MET A 1 -13.58 15.08 27.58
N ALA A 2 -13.85 13.89 27.06
CA ALA A 2 -13.11 13.40 25.89
C ALA A 2 -13.43 14.35 24.71
N ASP A 3 -12.39 14.90 24.10
CA ASP A 3 -12.51 15.80 22.96
C ASP A 3 -12.86 14.99 21.71
N ILE A 4 -13.90 15.41 20.98
CA ILE A 4 -14.42 14.69 19.81
C ILE A 4 -13.36 14.66 18.69
N SER A 5 -12.42 15.61 18.68
CA SER A 5 -11.28 15.62 17.76
C SER A 5 -10.14 14.67 18.11
N THR A 6 -10.20 13.96 19.25
CA THR A 6 -9.20 12.94 19.59
C THR A 6 -9.74 11.55 19.28
N PRO A 7 -9.24 10.85 18.24
CA PRO A 7 -9.63 9.48 17.96
C PRO A 7 -9.29 8.57 19.14
N ASN A 8 -10.09 7.52 19.36
CA ASN A 8 -9.73 6.48 20.32
C ASN A 8 -8.47 5.73 19.84
N LEU A 9 -7.80 5.04 20.77
CA LEU A 9 -6.62 4.23 20.47
C LEU A 9 -6.88 3.24 19.33
N ASP A 10 -8.05 2.61 19.32
CA ASP A 10 -8.42 1.63 18.28
C ASP A 10 -8.44 2.24 16.87
N TYR A 11 -8.81 3.52 16.71
CA TYR A 11 -8.77 4.20 15.41
C TYR A 11 -7.34 4.30 14.87
N ASN A 12 -6.38 4.64 15.74
CA ASN A 12 -4.98 4.74 15.34
C ASN A 12 -4.42 3.37 14.96
N ASP A 13 -4.84 2.32 15.65
CA ASP A 13 -4.46 0.94 15.32
C ASP A 13 -5.03 0.50 13.96
N MET A 14 -6.15 1.07 13.52
CA MET A 14 -6.75 0.77 12.20
C MET A 14 -6.08 1.50 11.04
N LEU A 15 -5.37 2.60 11.27
CA LEU A 15 -4.74 3.39 10.20
C LEU A 15 -3.76 2.55 9.36
N GLU A 16 -2.90 1.77 10.03
CA GLU A 16 -1.94 0.89 9.35
C GLU A 16 -2.65 -0.17 8.49
N ALA A 17 -3.76 -0.72 9.01
CA ALA A 17 -4.55 -1.72 8.30
C ALA A 17 -5.31 -1.13 7.10
N TRP A 18 -5.67 0.15 7.14
CA TRP A 18 -6.30 0.85 6.01
C TRP A 18 -5.29 1.23 4.94
N ASP A 19 -4.10 1.71 5.32
CA ASP A 19 -3.05 2.10 4.37
C ASP A 19 -2.65 0.94 3.45
N ILE A 20 -2.50 -0.27 4.01
CA ILE A 20 -2.23 -1.47 3.20
C ILE A 20 -3.42 -1.87 2.32
N ASN A 21 -4.66 -1.67 2.79
CA ASN A 21 -5.86 -1.95 2.00
C ASN A 21 -5.93 -1.03 0.77
N ASP A 22 -5.70 0.26 0.99
CA ASP A 22 -5.70 1.28 -0.07
C ASP A 22 -4.62 1.01 -1.11
N ALA A 23 -3.43 0.57 -0.68
CA ALA A 23 -2.36 0.19 -1.58
C ALA A 23 -2.71 -1.05 -2.44
N LEU A 24 -3.33 -2.07 -1.82
CA LEU A 24 -3.73 -3.30 -2.51
C LEU A 24 -4.89 -3.08 -3.48
N MET A 25 -5.88 -2.26 -3.09
CA MET A 25 -7.03 -1.90 -3.92
C MET A 25 -6.69 -0.89 -5.01
N GLY A 26 -5.75 0.03 -4.75
CA GLY A 26 -5.24 1.00 -5.74
C GLY A 26 -4.36 0.38 -6.83
N GLY A 27 -3.99 -0.89 -6.67
CA GLY A 27 -3.32 -1.69 -7.69
C GLY A 27 -1.87 -1.26 -7.95
N THR A 28 -1.36 -1.61 -9.13
CA THR A 28 0.05 -1.41 -9.49
C THR A 28 0.48 0.07 -9.44
N LEU A 29 -0.39 0.99 -9.86
CA LEU A 29 -0.03 2.42 -9.90
C LEU A 29 0.15 2.98 -8.49
N GLU A 30 -0.77 2.66 -7.58
CA GLU A 30 -0.72 3.15 -6.20
C GLU A 30 0.46 2.55 -5.44
N MET A 31 0.72 1.25 -5.62
CA MET A 31 1.89 0.59 -5.05
C MET A 31 3.20 1.25 -5.49
N ARG A 32 3.32 1.67 -6.77
CA ARG A 32 4.50 2.39 -7.27
C ARG A 32 4.61 3.80 -6.70
N ARG A 33 3.48 4.49 -6.52
CA ARG A 33 3.44 5.85 -5.92
C ARG A 33 3.95 5.84 -4.48
N GLN A 34 3.67 4.76 -3.74
CA GLN A 34 4.13 4.54 -2.39
C GLN A 34 5.63 4.15 -2.29
N GLY A 35 6.27 3.82 -3.43
CA GLY A 35 7.72 3.71 -3.55
C GLY A 35 8.35 2.77 -2.52
N GLU A 36 9.30 3.29 -1.73
CA GLU A 36 10.08 2.49 -0.77
C GLU A 36 9.26 1.83 0.35
N ASN A 37 8.03 2.31 0.62
CA ASN A 37 7.16 1.69 1.62
C ASN A 37 6.82 0.22 1.28
N TYR A 38 6.59 -0.07 -0.01
CA TYR A 38 6.25 -1.42 -0.49
C TYR A 38 7.29 -2.00 -1.47
N LEU A 39 8.11 -1.15 -2.07
CA LEU A 39 9.21 -1.51 -2.96
C LEU A 39 10.49 -0.87 -2.46
N PRO A 40 11.06 -1.34 -1.34
CA PRO A 40 12.29 -0.78 -0.82
C PRO A 40 13.42 -0.95 -1.82
N LYS A 41 14.29 0.05 -1.88
CA LYS A 41 15.55 -0.01 -2.63
C LYS A 41 16.47 -1.06 -2.00
N TRP A 42 17.14 -1.88 -2.81
CA TRP A 42 18.09 -2.85 -2.24
C TRP A 42 19.38 -2.15 -1.77
N PRO A 43 20.10 -2.68 -0.76
CA PRO A 43 21.25 -2.00 -0.17
C PRO A 43 22.35 -1.58 -1.15
N ASN A 44 22.54 -2.34 -2.23
CA ASN A 44 23.55 -2.08 -3.27
C ASN A 44 22.94 -1.73 -4.63
N GLU A 45 21.66 -1.35 -4.66
CA GLU A 45 20.99 -0.93 -5.89
C GLU A 45 21.37 0.51 -6.23
N ASP A 46 21.62 0.77 -7.52
CA ASP A 46 21.80 2.14 -8.00
C ASP A 46 20.45 2.90 -8.05
N GLU A 47 20.46 4.22 -7.96
CA GLU A 47 19.22 5.00 -8.00
C GLU A 47 18.47 4.86 -9.34
N ASP A 48 19.18 4.84 -10.47
CA ASP A 48 18.55 4.67 -11.78
C ASP A 48 18.04 3.25 -11.98
N ALA A 49 18.76 2.26 -11.43
CA ALA A 49 18.30 0.88 -11.39
C ALA A 49 17.01 0.74 -10.57
N TYR A 50 16.94 1.42 -9.42
CA TYR A 50 15.75 1.46 -8.58
C TYR A 50 14.56 2.08 -9.31
N LYS A 51 14.72 3.26 -9.92
CA LYS A 51 13.65 3.92 -10.70
C LYS A 51 13.17 3.04 -11.85
N LYS A 52 14.08 2.35 -12.53
CA LYS A 52 13.74 1.40 -13.59
C LYS A 52 12.94 0.22 -13.05
N ARG A 53 13.37 -0.40 -11.95
CA ARG A 53 12.64 -1.49 -11.29
C ARG A 53 11.25 -1.05 -10.85
N LEU A 54 11.15 0.13 -10.21
CA LEU A 54 9.89 0.72 -9.78
C LEU A 54 8.92 0.90 -10.96
N SER A 55 9.42 1.35 -12.12
CA SER A 55 8.60 1.57 -13.32
C SER A 55 8.02 0.29 -13.93
N VAL A 56 8.64 -0.88 -13.70
CA VAL A 56 8.20 -2.17 -14.25
C VAL A 56 7.57 -3.09 -13.22
N ALA A 57 7.73 -2.82 -11.92
CA ALA A 57 7.14 -3.61 -10.85
C ALA A 57 5.61 -3.64 -10.99
N THR A 58 5.00 -4.82 -10.92
CA THR A 58 3.55 -4.99 -11.04
C THR A 58 3.02 -5.68 -9.79
N LEU A 59 1.85 -5.24 -9.33
CA LEU A 59 1.10 -5.93 -8.30
C LEU A 59 0.17 -6.94 -8.96
N LEU A 60 0.25 -8.20 -8.52
CA LEU A 60 -0.70 -9.22 -8.91
C LEU A 60 -2.07 -8.90 -8.25
N PRO A 61 -3.17 -8.74 -9.01
CA PRO A 61 -4.44 -8.22 -8.49
C PRO A 61 -5.28 -9.26 -7.72
N VAL A 62 -4.64 -10.25 -7.08
CA VAL A 62 -5.33 -11.34 -6.36
C VAL A 62 -6.25 -10.82 -5.25
N TYR A 63 -5.87 -9.74 -4.57
CA TYR A 63 -6.67 -9.16 -3.51
C TYR A 63 -8.01 -8.61 -4.03
N GLU A 64 -7.94 -7.75 -5.05
CA GLU A 64 -9.11 -7.18 -5.72
C GLU A 64 -9.98 -8.27 -6.34
N GLU A 65 -9.38 -9.24 -7.03
CA GLU A 65 -10.09 -10.37 -7.63
C GLU A 65 -10.80 -11.24 -6.59
N SER A 66 -10.12 -11.53 -5.47
CA SER A 66 -10.69 -12.33 -4.38
C SER A 66 -11.89 -11.64 -3.76
N ILE A 67 -11.84 -10.31 -3.60
CA ILE A 67 -12.99 -9.54 -3.15
C ILE A 67 -14.11 -9.68 -4.18
N LYS A 68 -13.90 -9.31 -5.45
CA LYS A 68 -14.92 -9.38 -6.51
C LYS A 68 -15.56 -10.76 -6.67
N GLN A 69 -14.81 -11.85 -6.47
CA GLN A 69 -15.35 -13.21 -6.58
C GLN A 69 -16.20 -13.62 -5.37
N ASN A 70 -15.92 -13.05 -4.19
CA ASN A 70 -16.65 -13.37 -2.96
C ASN A 70 -17.86 -12.46 -2.71
N ILE A 71 -17.86 -11.26 -3.28
CA ILE A 71 -19.04 -10.39 -3.37
C ILE A 71 -19.63 -10.53 -4.77
N GLY A 72 -20.53 -11.51 -4.92
CA GLY A 72 -21.23 -11.82 -6.18
C GLY A 72 -22.06 -10.68 -6.75
#